data_AF-A0A2H0WCT0-F1
#
_entry.id   AF-A0A2H0WCT0-F1
#
_cell.length_a   1.000
_cell.length_b   1.000
_cell.length_c   1.000
_cell.angle_alpha   90.00
_cell.angle_beta   90.00
_cell.angle_gamma   90.00
#
_symmetry.space_group_name_H-M   'P 1'
#
loop_
_entity.id
_entity.type
_entity.pdbx_description
1 polymer ?
#
loop_
_entity_poly.entity_id
_entity_poly.type
_entity_poly.pdbx_seq_one_letter_code
_entity_poly.pdbx_strand_id
1 'polypeptide(L)'
;MAPRTKQSEKIWHEVRDYWSNRGVSGRELYLFAETRAQKYGWILSLQKANGHRIADFPHAARSRGSIEGFEKSPAQNRWILEIQIRHPEKEFGAFYEDLLS
;
A
#
# COMPACT_ATOMS: atom_id res chain seq x y z
N MET A 1 18.37 2.52 -16.49
CA MET A 1 17.10 1.99 -15.95
C MET A 1 17.26 1.80 -14.44
N ALA A 2 16.46 2.46 -13.61
CA ALA A 2 16.46 2.18 -12.17
C ALA A 2 15.94 0.74 -11.95
N PRO A 3 16.51 -0.05 -11.01
CA PRO A 3 16.01 -1.39 -10.69
C PRO A 3 14.52 -1.37 -10.36
N ARG A 4 13.76 -2.32 -10.91
CA ARG A 4 12.29 -2.39 -10.86
C ARG A 4 11.71 -2.38 -9.43
N THR A 5 12.40 -2.98 -8.47
CA THR A 5 12.07 -2.94 -7.04
C THR A 5 12.09 -1.52 -6.46
N LYS A 6 12.91 -0.61 -6.98
CA LYS A 6 12.95 0.78 -6.51
C LYS A 6 11.65 1.54 -6.79
N GLN A 7 10.84 1.09 -7.75
CA GLN A 7 9.65 1.83 -8.14
C GLN A 7 8.47 1.61 -7.20
N SER A 8 8.20 0.35 -6.79
CA SER A 8 7.19 0.04 -5.77
C SER A 8 7.57 0.63 -4.42
N GLU A 9 8.85 0.54 -4.03
CA GLU A 9 9.40 1.16 -2.81
C GLU A 9 9.25 2.70 -2.83
N LYS A 10 9.55 3.34 -3.96
CA LYS A 10 9.35 4.80 -4.11
C LYS A 10 7.88 5.19 -3.94
N ILE A 11 6.97 4.47 -4.59
CA ILE A 11 5.52 4.71 -4.44
C ILE A 11 5.11 4.50 -2.98
N TRP A 12 5.62 3.46 -2.33
CA TRP A 12 5.34 3.19 -0.92
C TRP A 12 5.72 4.36 -0.02
N HIS A 13 6.93 4.92 -0.16
CA HIS A 13 7.35 6.07 0.64
C HIS A 13 6.48 7.31 0.40
N GLU A 14 6.10 7.58 -0.85
CA GLU A 14 5.21 8.70 -1.17
C GLU A 14 3.82 8.52 -0.53
N VAL A 15 3.29 7.28 -0.53
CA VAL A 15 2.00 6.93 0.07
C VAL A 15 2.06 7.04 1.60
N ARG A 16 3.13 6.53 2.23
CA ARG A 16 3.38 6.72 3.67
C ARG A 16 3.43 8.20 4.04
N ASP A 17 4.16 9.02 3.27
CA ASP A 17 4.27 10.46 3.55
C ASP A 17 2.93 11.17 3.41
N TYR A 18 2.13 10.78 2.42
CA TYR A 18 0.77 11.30 2.26
C TYR A 18 -0.12 10.97 3.46
N TRP A 19 -0.07 9.73 3.93
CA TRP A 19 -0.77 9.29 5.13
C TRP A 19 -0.31 10.05 6.38
N SER A 20 0.99 10.12 6.64
CA SER A 20 1.56 10.72 7.84
C SER A 20 1.22 12.22 7.95
N ASN A 21 1.23 12.94 6.83
CA ASN A 21 0.95 14.38 6.83
C ASN A 21 -0.54 14.75 6.88
N ARG A 22 -1.44 13.85 6.48
CA ARG A 22 -2.87 14.18 6.27
C ARG A 22 -3.85 13.35 7.09
N GLY A 23 -3.43 12.21 7.63
CA GLY A 23 -4.30 11.32 8.41
C GLY A 23 -5.50 10.81 7.60
N VAL A 24 -5.28 10.44 6.34
CA VAL A 24 -6.34 10.05 5.39
C VAL A 24 -6.88 8.65 5.66
N SER A 25 -8.11 8.39 5.21
CA SER A 25 -8.70 7.04 5.23
C SER A 25 -7.87 6.04 4.42
N GLY A 26 -8.00 4.75 4.71
CA GLY A 26 -7.32 3.72 3.93
C GLY A 26 -7.80 3.64 2.48
N ARG A 27 -9.08 3.95 2.21
CA ARG A 27 -9.59 4.12 0.84
C ARG A 27 -8.89 5.27 0.11
N GLU A 28 -8.82 6.45 0.73
CA GLU A 28 -8.14 7.61 0.14
C GLU A 28 -6.64 7.35 -0.05
N LEU A 29 -6.03 6.62 0.88
CA LEU A 29 -4.63 6.23 0.78
C LEU A 29 -4.35 5.40 -0.48
N TYR A 30 -5.22 4.44 -0.80
CA TYR A 30 -5.07 3.62 -2.00
C TYR A 30 -5.46 4.33 -3.30
N LEU A 31 -6.39 5.29 -3.26
CA LEU A 31 -6.63 6.20 -4.40
C LEU A 31 -5.39 7.05 -4.70
N PHE A 32 -4.70 7.52 -3.66
CA PHE A 32 -3.44 8.21 -3.83
C PHE A 32 -2.35 7.28 -4.38
N ALA A 33 -2.25 6.04 -3.86
CA ALA A 33 -1.32 5.04 -4.38
C ALA A 33 -1.54 4.75 -5.88
N GLU A 34 -2.80 4.64 -6.31
CA GLU A 34 -3.16 4.45 -7.72
C GLU A 34 -2.70 5.64 -8.57
N THR A 35 -2.95 6.87 -8.10
CA THR A 35 -2.49 8.09 -8.76
C THR A 35 -0.97 8.11 -8.92
N ARG A 36 -0.22 7.65 -7.91
CA ARG A 36 1.25 7.56 -7.98
C ARG A 36 1.71 6.48 -8.95
N ALA A 37 1.08 5.30 -8.95
CA ALA A 37 1.40 4.24 -9.89
C ALA A 37 1.20 4.70 -11.35
N GLN A 38 0.05 5.31 -11.64
CA GLN A 38 -0.28 5.85 -12.97
C GLN A 38 0.70 6.93 -13.41
N LYS A 39 1.08 7.85 -12.50
CA LYS A 39 2.09 8.89 -12.77
C LYS A 39 3.43 8.29 -13.22
N TYR A 40 3.77 7.09 -12.76
CA TYR A 40 5.00 6.40 -13.12
C TYR A 40 4.82 5.39 -14.28
N GLY A 41 3.64 5.33 -14.90
CA GLY A 41 3.34 4.41 -16.00
C GLY A 41 3.03 2.98 -15.57
N TRP A 42 2.61 2.78 -14.33
CA TRP A 42 2.27 1.47 -13.76
C TRP A 42 0.79 1.37 -13.40
N ILE A 43 0.29 0.14 -13.33
CA ILE A 43 -1.05 -0.16 -12.84
C ILE A 43 -0.92 -0.75 -11.44
N LEU A 44 -1.67 -0.20 -10.48
CA LEU A 44 -1.75 -0.73 -9.12
C LEU A 44 -2.64 -1.98 -9.10
N SER A 45 -2.22 -3.01 -8.36
CA SER A 45 -2.93 -4.29 -8.25
C SER A 45 -3.47 -4.49 -6.83
N LEU A 46 -4.76 -4.23 -6.61
CA LEU A 46 -5.40 -4.34 -5.29
C LEU A 46 -5.96 -5.74 -4.96
N GLN A 47 -5.98 -6.66 -5.93
CA GLN A 47 -6.60 -7.99 -5.74
C GLN A 47 -5.87 -8.88 -4.72
N LYS A 48 -4.57 -8.67 -4.51
CA LYS A 48 -3.75 -9.44 -3.56
C LYS A 48 -2.92 -8.58 -2.61
N ALA A 49 -2.87 -7.27 -2.85
CA ALA A 49 -2.02 -6.33 -2.12
C ALA A 49 -2.83 -5.07 -1.76
N ASN A 50 -3.61 -5.16 -0.70
CA ASN A 50 -4.49 -4.11 -0.21
C ASN A 50 -4.25 -3.77 1.28
N GLY A 51 -3.13 -4.24 1.82
CA GLY A 51 -2.67 -4.01 3.17
C GLY A 51 -3.47 -4.81 4.18
N HIS A 52 -2.86 -5.13 5.32
CA HIS A 52 -3.54 -5.87 6.39
C HIS A 52 -3.13 -5.38 7.76
N ARG A 53 -3.99 -5.60 8.76
CA ARG A 53 -3.63 -5.36 10.16
C ARG A 53 -2.58 -6.35 10.63
N ILE A 54 -1.69 -5.89 11.50
CA ILE A 54 -0.85 -6.76 12.31
C ILE A 54 -1.69 -7.23 13.49
N ALA A 55 -1.66 -8.52 13.80
CA ALA A 55 -2.41 -9.08 14.92
C ALA A 55 -1.91 -8.54 16.26
N ASP A 56 -2.83 -8.30 17.20
CA ASP A 56 -2.50 -8.03 18.59
C ASP A 56 -1.93 -9.29 19.27
N PHE A 57 -0.82 -9.14 19.98
CA PHE A 57 -0.28 -10.20 20.83
C PHE A 57 -0.90 -10.10 22.25
N PRO A 58 -1.46 -11.17 22.87
CA PRO A 58 -1.55 -12.56 22.40
C PRO A 58 -2.91 -12.89 21.72
N HIS A 59 -2.86 -13.00 20.39
CA HIS A 59 -3.48 -14.01 19.54
C HIS A 59 -4.98 -14.27 19.69
N ALA A 60 -5.76 -13.37 19.11
CA ALA A 60 -6.83 -13.81 18.21
C ALA A 60 -6.55 -13.20 16.84
N ALA A 61 -6.17 -14.03 15.87
CA ALA A 61 -6.01 -13.63 14.47
C ALA A 61 -7.39 -13.25 13.89
N ARG A 62 -7.92 -12.09 14.25
CA ARG A 62 -9.06 -11.48 13.56
C ARG A 62 -8.53 -10.78 12.32
N SER A 63 -8.21 -11.55 11.29
CA SER A 63 -8.18 -11.02 9.92
C SER A 63 -9.59 -10.55 9.59
N ARG A 64 -9.85 -9.24 9.64
CA ARG A 64 -11.13 -8.66 9.18
C ARG A 64 -11.02 -7.24 8.64
N GLY A 65 -9.95 -6.92 7.89
CA GLY A 65 -9.95 -5.66 7.14
C GLY A 65 -8.69 -5.43 6.32
N SER A 66 -8.88 -5.01 5.07
CA SER A 66 -7.84 -4.38 4.27
C SER A 66 -7.72 -2.90 4.63
N ILE A 67 -6.57 -2.29 4.37
CA ILE A 67 -6.45 -0.83 4.47
C ILE A 67 -7.38 -0.19 3.42
N GLU A 68 -7.43 -0.71 2.20
CA GLU A 68 -8.29 -0.19 1.13
C GLU A 68 -9.77 -0.04 1.56
N GLY A 69 -10.30 -1.01 2.31
CA GLY A 69 -11.68 -0.99 2.82
C GLY A 69 -11.85 -0.24 4.15
N PHE A 70 -10.80 0.35 4.72
CA PHE A 70 -10.85 0.99 6.03
C PHE A 70 -11.23 2.47 5.92
N GLU A 71 -12.40 2.81 6.47
CA GLU A 71 -12.98 4.16 6.37
C GLU A 71 -12.28 5.22 7.24
N LYS A 72 -11.48 4.79 8.21
CA LYS A 72 -10.71 5.69 9.09
C LYS A 72 -9.24 5.71 8.69
N SER A 73 -8.49 6.66 9.24
CA SER A 73 -7.05 6.65 9.13
C SER A 73 -6.46 5.39 9.78
N PRO A 74 -5.66 4.58 9.05
CA PRO A 74 -4.90 3.49 9.65
C PRO A 74 -4.02 4.02 10.78
N ALA A 75 -4.01 3.32 11.92
CA ALA A 75 -3.16 3.69 13.05
C ALA A 75 -1.69 3.34 12.77
N GLN A 76 -0.76 4.20 13.20
CA GLN A 76 0.67 3.96 13.09
C GLN A 76 1.06 2.62 13.72
N ASN A 77 2.00 1.89 13.10
CA ASN A 77 2.57 0.63 13.60
C ASN A 77 1.55 -0.52 13.81
N ARG A 78 0.39 -0.45 13.16
CA ARG A 78 -0.69 -1.44 13.31
C ARG A 78 -1.09 -2.09 11.98
N TRP A 79 -0.51 -1.63 10.88
CA TRP A 79 -0.86 -2.04 9.53
C TRP A 79 0.40 -2.24 8.69
N ILE A 80 0.35 -3.25 7.82
CA ILE A 80 1.29 -3.41 6.72
C ILE A 80 0.68 -2.71 5.51
N LEU A 81 1.41 -1.74 4.94
CA LEU A 81 1.07 -1.11 3.67
C LEU A 81 1.75 -1.89 2.55
N GLU A 82 0.95 -2.37 1.60
CA GLU A 82 1.41 -3.17 0.47
C GLU A 82 1.23 -2.39 -0.84
N ILE A 83 2.29 -2.31 -1.64
CA ILE A 83 2.27 -1.73 -2.98
C ILE A 83 2.67 -2.80 -3.99
N GLN A 84 1.67 -3.33 -4.70
CA GLN A 84 1.88 -4.19 -5.85
C GLN A 84 1.56 -3.44 -7.14
N ILE A 85 2.52 -3.37 -8.06
CA ILE A 85 2.37 -2.76 -9.36
C ILE A 85 2.65 -3.76 -10.48
N ARG A 86 1.93 -3.63 -11.60
CA ARG A 86 2.16 -4.42 -12.82
C ARG A 86 2.42 -3.51 -14.02
N HIS A 87 3.27 -3.97 -14.93
CA HIS A 87 3.46 -3.29 -16.20
C HIS A 87 2.15 -3.34 -17.01
N PRO A 88 1.77 -2.29 -17.74
CA PRO A 88 0.51 -2.26 -18.49
C PRO A 88 0.42 -3.35 -19.56
N GLU A 89 1.54 -3.64 -20.25
CA GLU A 89 1.56 -4.54 -21.42
C GLU A 89 2.39 -5.82 -21.23
N LYS A 90 3.23 -5.89 -20.21
CA LYS A 90 4.27 -6.94 -20.07
C LYS A 90 3.98 -7.76 -18.83
N GLU A 91 4.37 -9.02 -18.84
CA GLU A 91 4.11 -9.97 -17.75
C GLU A 91 5.12 -9.85 -16.60
N PHE A 92 5.33 -8.63 -16.12
CA PHE A 92 6.12 -8.39 -14.91
C PHE A 92 5.52 -7.28 -14.05
N GLY A 93 5.90 -7.30 -12.79
CA GLY A 93 5.52 -6.31 -11.80
C GLY A 93 6.61 -6.13 -10.74
N ALA A 94 6.26 -5.36 -9.73
CA ALA A 94 7.06 -5.21 -8.52
C ALA A 94 6.12 -5.18 -7.30
N PHE A 95 6.66 -5.59 -6.17
CA PHE A 95 5.96 -5.62 -4.89
C PHE A 95 6.88 -5.04 -3.82
N TYR A 96 6.32 -4.26 -2.92
CA TYR A 96 6.99 -3.77 -1.73
C TYR A 96 5.96 -3.66 -0.60
N GLU A 97 6.33 -4.13 0.58
CA GLU A 97 5.54 -4.04 1.79
C GLU A 97 6.43 -3.64 2.96
N ASP A 98 5.86 -2.86 3.87
CA ASP A 98 6.48 -2.54 5.15
C ASP A 98 5.42 -2.04 6.13
N LEU A 99 5.82 -1.91 7.39
CA LEU A 99 5.05 -1.30 8.47
C LEU A 99 4.70 0.15 8.14
N LEU A 100 3.42 0.49 8.20
CA LEU A 100 2.96 1.86 8.10
C LEU A 100 3.36 2.62 9.39
N SER A 101 4.47 3.35 9.31
CA SER A 101 5.15 4.04 10.42
C SER A 101 5.42 5.50 10.13
#